data_AF-A0A2V5JQ08-F1
#
_entry.id   AF-A0A2V5JQ08-F1
#
_cell.length_a   1.000
_cell.length_b   1.000
_cell.length_c   1.000
_cell.angle_alpha   90.00
_cell.angle_beta   90.00
_cell.angle_gamma   90.00
#
_symmetry.space_group_name_H-M   'P 1'
#
loop_
_entity.id
_entity.type
_entity.pdbx_description
1 polymer ?
#
loop_
_entity_poly.entity_id
_entity_poly.type
_entity_poly.pdbx_seq_one_letter_code
_entity_poly.pdbx_strand_id
1 'polypeptide(L)' 'MKSEDPLLVAWEEMLARKGDAPAIFNTAGEVLRTFRGIEEHAQGLETTMASALEAKGGSPKPHNVSAIQIGNHQDWPSLF' A
#
# COMPACT_ATOMS: atom_id res chain seq x y z
N MET A 1 -18.82 4.97 -12.72
CA MET A 1 -19.53 4.23 -11.65
C MET A 1 -18.55 3.17 -11.17
N LYS A 2 -17.86 3.31 -10.05
CA LYS A 2 -18.17 4.04 -8.81
C LYS A 2 -17.49 5.42 -8.71
N SER A 3 -18.01 6.24 -7.80
CA SER A 3 -17.32 7.38 -7.17
C SER A 3 -15.84 7.05 -6.99
N GLU A 4 -14.94 7.99 -7.25
CA GLU A 4 -13.55 7.89 -6.80
C GLU A 4 -13.56 7.40 -5.34
N ASP A 5 -12.82 6.33 -5.05
CA ASP A 5 -12.82 5.75 -3.72
C ASP A 5 -12.35 6.84 -2.75
N PRO A 6 -13.18 7.25 -1.78
CA PRO A 6 -12.85 8.39 -0.93
C PRO A 6 -11.57 8.18 -0.12
N LEU A 7 -11.17 6.92 0.13
CA LEU A 7 -9.90 6.62 0.78
C LEU A 7 -8.72 6.85 -0.17
N LEU A 8 -8.84 6.43 -1.43
CA LEU A 8 -7.80 6.66 -2.44
C LEU A 8 -7.65 8.15 -2.75
N VAL A 9 -8.76 8.89 -2.86
CA VAL A 9 -8.73 10.36 -3.03
C VAL A 9 -8.02 11.02 -1.86
N ALA A 10 -8.38 10.67 -0.62
CA ALA A 10 -7.74 11.22 0.57
C ALA A 10 -6.25 10.86 0.64
N TRP A 11 -5.87 9.65 0.18
CA TRP A 11 -4.49 9.21 0.10
C TRP A 11 -3.68 10.03 -0.93
N GLU A 12 -4.22 10.23 -2.12
CA GLU A 12 -3.60 11.06 -3.17
C GLU A 12 -3.40 12.51 -2.71
N GLU A 13 -4.42 13.11 -2.08
CA GLU A 13 -4.32 14.47 -1.51
C GLU A 13 -3.24 14.55 -0.42
N MET A 14 -3.15 13.52 0.42
CA MET A 14 -2.17 13.45 1.48
C MET A 14 -0.76 13.29 0.88
N LEU A 15 -0.56 12.40 -0.10
CA LEU A 15 0.72 12.23 -0.80
C LEU A 15 1.19 13.53 -1.46
N ALA A 16 0.29 14.26 -2.11
CA ALA A 16 0.61 15.54 -2.74
C ALA A 16 1.09 16.59 -1.72
N ARG A 17 0.51 16.59 -0.52
CA ARG A 17 0.81 17.58 0.53
C ARG A 17 1.96 17.19 1.45
N LYS A 18 2.17 15.88 1.66
CA LYS A 18 3.00 15.32 2.75
C LYS A 18 3.85 14.14 2.30
N GLY A 19 4.03 13.90 1.00
CA GLY A 19 4.75 12.73 0.48
C GLY A 19 6.09 12.44 1.17
N ASP A 20 6.90 13.47 1.41
CA ASP A 20 8.23 13.30 2.02
C ASP A 20 8.22 13.42 3.56
N ALA A 21 7.04 13.63 4.15
CA ALA A 21 6.89 13.64 5.60
C ALA A 21 6.95 12.21 6.17
N PRO A 22 7.47 12.03 7.40
CA PRO A 22 7.43 10.75 8.09
C PRO A 22 5.99 10.25 8.28
N ALA A 23 5.76 8.97 7.99
CA ALA A 23 4.47 8.30 8.14
C ALA A 23 4.52 7.17 9.18
N ILE A 24 5.65 6.44 9.25
CA ILE A 24 5.85 5.35 10.19
C ILE A 24 7.14 5.60 10.95
N PHE A 25 7.07 5.46 12.28
CA PHE A 25 8.23 5.50 13.16
C PHE A 25 8.42 4.13 13.82
N ASN A 26 9.66 3.77 14.13
CA ASN A 26 9.92 2.63 15.00
C ASN A 26 9.71 3.00 16.48
N THR A 27 9.90 2.02 17.37
CA THR A 27 9.75 2.22 18.82
C THR A 27 10.79 3.16 19.43
N ALA A 28 11.89 3.43 18.72
CA ALA A 28 12.90 4.41 19.10
C ALA A 28 12.60 5.83 18.55
N GLY A 29 11.53 6.00 17.77
CA GLY A 29 11.16 7.27 17.14
C GLY A 29 11.89 7.58 15.84
N GLU A 30 12.63 6.63 15.28
CA GLU A 30 13.30 6.77 13.99
C GLU A 30 12.30 6.56 12.85
N VAL A 31 12.45 7.32 11.76
CA VAL A 31 11.56 7.23 10.59
C VAL A 31 11.83 5.93 9.85
N LEU A 32 10.82 5.07 9.74
CA LEU A 32 10.86 3.84 8.96
C LEU A 32 10.36 4.04 7.52
N ARG A 33 9.32 4.86 7.34
CA ARG A 33 8.74 5.17 6.03
C ARG A 33 8.21 6.60 6.01
N THR A 34 8.35 7.25 4.86
CA THR A 34 7.56 8.43 4.48
C THR A 34 6.26 7.98 3.82
N PHE A 35 5.32 8.90 3.63
CA PHE A 35 4.09 8.58 2.90
C PHE A 35 4.36 8.13 1.46
N ARG A 36 5.29 8.80 0.76
CA ARG A 36 5.76 8.37 -0.56
C ARG A 36 6.40 6.98 -0.53
N GLY A 37 7.19 6.68 0.50
CA GLY A 37 7.80 5.36 0.66
C GLY A 37 6.77 4.23 0.87
N ILE A 38 5.60 4.54 1.47
CA ILE A 38 4.49 3.57 1.57
C ILE A 38 3.91 3.30 0.18
N GLU A 39 3.64 4.35 -0.60
CA GLU A 39 3.09 4.28 -1.96
C GLU A 39 4.01 3.49 -2.92
N GLU A 40 5.29 3.82 -2.96
CA GLU A 40 6.27 3.13 -3.81
C GLU A 40 6.34 1.64 -3.48
N HIS A 41 6.26 1.30 -2.19
CA HIS A 41 6.27 -0.10 -1.76
C HIS A 41 4.94 -0.80 -2.05
N ALA A 42 3.80 -0.11 -1.96
CA ALA A 42 2.49 -0.64 -2.33
C ALA A 42 2.43 -1.00 -3.83
N GLN A 43 2.93 -0.12 -4.70
CA GLN A 43 3.05 -0.40 -6.14
C GLN A 43 3.95 -1.61 -6.45
N GLY A 44 5.06 -1.75 -5.71
CA GLY A 44 5.94 -2.92 -5.82
C GLY A 44 5.27 -4.23 -5.40
N LEU A 45 4.47 -4.18 -4.33
CA LEU A 45 3.65 -5.30 -3.87
C LEU A 45 2.56 -5.68 -4.89
N GLU A 46 1.84 -4.70 -5.44
CA GLU A 46 0.83 -4.93 -6.47
C GLU A 46 1.44 -5.64 -7.69
N THR A 47 2.60 -5.17 -8.17
CA THR A 47 3.32 -5.79 -9.28
C THR A 47 3.71 -7.25 -8.97
N THR A 48 4.17 -7.50 -7.74
CA THR A 48 4.55 -8.83 -7.28
C THR A 48 3.33 -9.76 -7.18
N MET A 49 2.21 -9.26 -6.67
CA MET A 49 0.95 -10.00 -6.55
C MET A 49 0.36 -10.33 -7.93
N ALA A 50 0.35 -9.37 -8.85
CA ALA A 50 -0.08 -9.59 -10.23
C ALA A 50 0.74 -10.71 -10.88
N SER A 51 2.07 -10.63 -10.77
CA SER A 51 2.98 -11.65 -11.31
C SER A 51 2.73 -13.03 -10.70
N ALA A 52 2.50 -13.11 -9.39
CA ALA A 52 2.22 -14.38 -8.69
C ALA A 52 0.86 -14.97 -9.08
N LEU A 53 -0.14 -14.14 -9.39
CA LEU A 53 -1.45 -14.58 -9.88
C LEU A 53 -1.36 -15.07 -11.32
N GLU A 54 -0.66 -14.34 -12.18
CA GLU A 54 -0.42 -14.73 -13.58
C GLU A 54 0.27 -16.09 -13.68
N ALA A 55 1.30 -16.32 -12.85
CA ALA A 55 1.99 -17.61 -12.77
C ALA A 55 1.06 -18.79 -12.42
N LYS A 56 -0.10 -18.51 -11.80
CA LYS A 56 -1.14 -19.49 -11.45
C LYS A 56 -2.31 -19.52 -12.44
N GLY A 57 -2.19 -18.83 -13.58
CA GLY A 57 -3.24 -18.71 -14.59
C GLY A 57 -4.39 -17.77 -14.18
N GLY A 58 -4.16 -16.91 -13.20
CA GLY A 58 -5.12 -15.91 -12.71
C GLY A 58 -4.72 -14.48 -13.06
N SER A 59 -5.55 -13.54 -12.64
CA SER A 59 -5.25 -12.10 -12.69
C SER A 59 -5.92 -11.38 -11.52
N PRO A 60 -5.43 -10.19 -11.12
CA PRO A 60 -6.15 -9.34 -10.18
C PRO A 60 -7.55 -9.01 -10.74
N LYS A 61 -8.58 -9.16 -9.91
CA LYS A 61 -9.95 -8.79 -10.26
C LYS A 61 -10.54 -7.88 -9.19
N PRO A 62 -11.36 -6.89 -9.57
CA PRO A 62 -12.12 -6.11 -8.62
C PRO A 62 -12.93 -7.03 -7.70
N HIS A 63 -13.00 -6.71 -6.41
CA HIS A 63 -13.74 -7.47 -5.39
C HIS A 63 -13.14 -8.84 -5.01
N ASN A 64 -11.92 -9.16 -5.45
CA ASN A 64 -11.18 -10.29 -4.90
C ASN A 64 -10.81 -10.04 -3.44
N VAL A 65 -10.96 -11.06 -2.60
CA VAL A 65 -10.55 -11.00 -1.19
C VAL A 65 -9.13 -11.52 -1.06
N SER A 66 -8.24 -10.69 -0.51
CA SER A 66 -6.87 -11.07 -0.18
C SER A 66 -6.76 -11.28 1.33
N ALA A 67 -6.27 -12.45 1.72
CA ALA A 67 -5.93 -12.70 3.12
C ALA A 67 -4.63 -11.95 3.45
N ILE A 68 -4.70 -11.00 4.36
CA ILE A 68 -3.53 -10.27 4.87
C ILE A 68 -3.15 -10.88 6.22
N GLN A 69 -2.07 -11.66 6.23
CA GLN A 69 -1.49 -12.17 7.48
C GLN A 69 -0.37 -11.23 7.92
N ILE A 70 -0.65 -10.38 8.91
CA ILE A 70 0.29 -9.38 9.41
C ILE A 70 0.55 -9.54 10.91
N GLY A 71 1.84 -9.56 11.27
CA GLY A 71 2.33 -9.23 12.60
C GLY A 71 2.63 -7.72 12.70
N ASN A 72 3.43 -7.29 13.68
CA ASN A 72 3.84 -5.88 13.82
C ASN A 72 4.94 -5.46 12.82
N HIS A 73 4.82 -5.91 11.57
CA HIS A 73 5.82 -5.68 10.53
C HIS A 73 5.67 -4.28 9.96
N GLN A 74 6.75 -3.51 9.89
CA GLN A 74 6.76 -2.11 9.46
C GLN A 74 6.14 -1.83 8.08
N ASP A 75 6.08 -2.85 7.22
CA ASP A 75 5.56 -2.73 5.86
C ASP A 75 4.05 -2.95 5.73
N TRP A 76 3.34 -3.19 6.85
CA TRP A 76 1.90 -3.45 6.83
C TRP A 76 1.08 -2.37 6.10
N PRO A 77 1.43 -1.05 6.12
CA PRO A 77 0.63 -0.04 5.43
C PRO A 77 0.69 -0.10 3.91
N SER A 78 1.67 -0.80 3.34
CA SER A 78 1.80 -0.97 1.89
C SER A 78 0.98 -2.13 1.33
N LEU A 79 0.24 -2.86 2.17
CA LEU A 79 -0.55 -4.03 1.77
C LEU A 79 -1.98 -3.69 1.34
N PHE A 80 -2.34 -2.39 1.29
CA PHE A 80 -3.68 -1.88 1.04
C PHE A 80 -3.70 -0.93 -0.15
#